data_AF-A0AAD1HEK5-F1
#
_entry.id   AF-A0AAD1HEK5-F1
#
_cell.length_a   1.000
_cell.length_b   1.000
_cell.length_c   1.000
_cell.angle_alpha   90.00
_cell.angle_beta   90.00
_cell.angle_gamma   90.00
#
_symmetry.space_group_name_H-M   'P 1'
#
loop_
_entity.id
_entity.type
_entity.pdbx_description
1 polymer ?
#
loop_
_entity_poly.entity_id
_entity_poly.type
_entity_poly.pdbx_seq_one_letter_code
_entity_poly.pdbx_strand_id
1 'polypeptide(L)' 'MIDFEGQVAIVTGAGRGLGRLYALDVARRGASVVVNDLGGTMHGEGADAGVADQVVDEVQAASVFPEPAKM' A
#
# COMPACT_ATOMS: atom_id res chain seq x y z
N MET A 1 -11.55 -6.80 -17.32
CA MET A 1 -10.51 -6.51 -16.31
C MET A 1 -11.18 -5.73 -15.19
N ILE A 2 -10.82 -5.96 -13.92
CA ILE A 2 -11.43 -5.25 -12.78
C ILE A 2 -10.66 -3.93 -12.57
N ASP A 3 -11.40 -2.84 -12.44
CA ASP A 3 -10.92 -1.47 -12.20
C ASP A 3 -11.34 -1.03 -10.79
N PHE A 4 -10.51 -0.23 -10.11
CA PHE A 4 -10.72 0.25 -8.75
C PHE A 4 -10.69 1.79 -8.62
N GLU A 5 -10.82 2.53 -9.72
CA GLU A 5 -10.86 4.00 -9.71
C GLU A 5 -11.94 4.53 -8.75
N GLY A 6 -11.58 5.54 -7.97
CA GLY A 6 -12.46 6.15 -6.95
C GLY A 6 -12.70 5.27 -5.72
N GLN A 7 -12.10 4.08 -5.64
CA GLN A 7 -12.18 3.22 -4.46
C GLN A 7 -10.96 3.39 -3.55
N VAL A 8 -11.18 3.14 -2.26
CA VAL A 8 -10.11 3.10 -1.26
C VAL A 8 -9.90 1.67 -0.80
N ALA A 9 -8.67 1.17 -0.86
CA ALA A 9 -8.28 -0.15 -0.39
C ALA A 9 -7.35 -0.04 0.83
N ILE A 10 -7.75 -0.65 1.95
CA ILE A 10 -6.89 -0.77 3.13
C ILE A 10 -6.26 -2.16 3.11
N VAL A 11 -4.93 -2.21 3.10
CA VAL A 11 -4.18 -3.47 3.09
C VAL A 11 -3.40 -3.58 4.40
N THR A 12 -3.68 -4.62 5.18
CA THR A 12 -2.97 -4.94 6.42
C THR A 12 -1.89 -6.00 6.15
N GLY A 13 -0.78 -5.93 6.88
CA GLY A 13 0.40 -6.76 6.57
C GLY A 13 0.99 -6.42 5.19
N ALA A 14 0.87 -5.15 4.79
CA ALA A 14 1.18 -4.70 3.44
C ALA A 14 2.67 -4.47 3.19
N GLY A 15 3.52 -4.55 4.22
CA GLY A 15 4.93 -4.22 4.11
C GLY A 15 5.75 -5.27 3.35
N ARG A 16 5.26 -6.51 3.26
CA ARG A 16 5.99 -7.63 2.62
C ARG A 16 5.05 -8.69 2.03
N GLY A 17 5.64 -9.61 1.28
CA GLY A 17 4.94 -10.79 0.76
C GLY A 17 3.68 -10.45 -0.04
N LEU A 18 2.60 -11.19 0.20
CA LEU A 18 1.34 -11.04 -0.54
C LEU A 18 0.65 -9.69 -0.30
N GLY A 19 0.69 -9.17 0.93
CA GLY A 19 0.09 -7.87 1.25
C GLY A 19 0.69 -6.76 0.39
N ARG A 20 2.02 -6.73 0.26
CA ARG A 20 2.73 -5.81 -0.65
C ARG A 20 2.29 -5.97 -2.10
N LEU A 21 2.23 -7.20 -2.60
CA LEU A 21 1.82 -7.46 -3.98
C LEU A 21 0.38 -7.01 -4.25
N TYR A 22 -0.53 -7.21 -3.31
CA TYR A 22 -1.91 -6.75 -3.42
C TYR A 22 -2.00 -5.23 -3.39
N ALA A 23 -1.29 -4.55 -2.48
CA ALA A 23 -1.24 -3.10 -2.42
C ALA A 23 -0.79 -2.49 -3.76
N LEU A 24 0.26 -3.04 -4.37
CA LEU A 24 0.77 -2.59 -5.67
C LEU A 24 -0.22 -2.87 -6.81
N ASP A 25 -0.85 -4.05 -6.83
CA ASP A 25 -1.77 -4.43 -7.92
C ASP A 25 -3.06 -3.60 -7.90
N VAL A 26 -3.65 -3.36 -6.72
CA VAL A 26 -4.87 -2.53 -6.63
C VAL A 26 -4.57 -1.05 -6.88
N ALA A 27 -3.40 -0.55 -6.46
CA ALA A 27 -2.96 0.82 -6.78
C ALA A 27 -2.80 1.03 -8.30
N ARG A 28 -2.13 0.09 -8.99
CA ARG A 28 -1.96 0.12 -10.46
C ARG A 28 -3.28 0.11 -11.23
N ARG A 29 -4.36 -0.34 -10.59
CA ARG A 29 -5.72 -0.41 -11.15
C ARG A 29 -6.61 0.74 -10.68
N GLY A 30 -6.03 1.80 -10.11
CA GLY A 30 -6.72 3.07 -9.82
C GLY A 30 -7.20 3.26 -8.39
N ALA A 31 -7.00 2.30 -7.48
CA ALA A 31 -7.38 2.47 -6.08
C ALA A 31 -6.48 3.48 -5.37
N SER A 32 -7.06 4.28 -4.47
CA SER A 32 -6.28 4.91 -3.38
C SER A 32 -5.98 3.84 -2.33
N VAL A 33 -4.72 3.69 -1.93
CA VAL A 33 -4.30 2.57 -1.07
C VAL A 33 -3.77 3.07 0.27
N VAL A 34 -4.25 2.49 1.36
CA VAL A 34 -3.66 2.61 2.70
C VAL A 34 -2.80 1.38 2.94
N VAL A 35 -1.49 1.60 3.07
CA VAL A 35 -0.50 0.57 3.40
C VAL A 35 -0.33 0.54 4.91
N ASN A 36 -0.76 -0.54 5.55
CA ASN A 36 -0.60 -0.72 6.99
C ASN A 36 0.22 -1.97 7.30
N ASP A 37 1.37 -1.77 7.94
CA ASP A 37 2.20 -2.83 8.49
C ASP A 37 2.94 -2.30 9.73
N LEU A 38 3.02 -3.12 10.78
CA LEU A 38 3.77 -2.76 11.99
C LEU A 38 5.26 -3.00 11.82
N GLY A 39 5.68 -3.80 10.84
CA GLY A 39 7.07 -4.21 10.62
C GLY A 39 7.58 -5.26 11.62
N GLY A 40 6.73 -5.72 12.54
CA GLY A 40 7.07 -6.71 13.56
C GLY A 40 7.22 -8.15 13.05
N THR A 41 7.63 -9.04 13.95
CA THR A 41 7.73 -10.48 13.70
C THR A 41 6.35 -11.13 13.60
N MET A 42 6.30 -12.40 13.16
CA MET A 42 5.05 -13.18 13.12
C MET A 42 4.39 -13.39 14.49
N HIS A 43 5.16 -13.24 15.57
CA HIS A 43 4.65 -13.29 16.94
C HIS A 43 4.19 -11.92 17.47
N GLY A 44 4.25 -10.88 16.64
CA GLY A 44 3.84 -9.53 17.01
C GLY A 44 4.90 -8.76 17.80
N GLU A 45 6.17 -9.18 17.72
CA GLU A 45 7.26 -8.54 18.45
C GLU A 45 7.98 -7.50 17.59
N GLY A 46 8.37 -6.39 18.21
CA GLY A 46 9.06 -5.29 17.53
C GLY A 46 8.16 -4.50 16.57
N ALA A 47 8.70 -3.40 16.06
CA ALA A 47 8.05 -2.60 15.05
C ALA A 47 9.10 -1.92 14.16
N ASP A 48 8.79 -1.79 12.89
CA ASP A 48 9.57 -1.07 11.89
C ASP A 48 8.61 -0.40 10.91
N ALA A 49 8.35 0.89 11.13
CA ALA A 49 7.48 1.68 10.26
C ALA A 49 8.04 1.80 8.83
N GLY A 50 9.36 1.67 8.65
CA GLY A 50 10.01 1.81 7.36
C GLY A 50 9.58 0.75 6.34
N VAL A 51 9.07 -0.40 6.80
CA VAL A 51 8.55 -1.44 5.91
C VAL A 51 7.29 -0.99 5.18
N ALA A 52 6.40 -0.24 5.85
CA ALA A 52 5.22 0.33 5.20
C ALA A 52 5.60 1.48 4.26
N ASP A 53 6.50 2.36 4.70
CA ASP A 53 6.97 3.52 3.92
C ASP A 53 7.60 3.09 2.58
N GLN A 54 8.43 2.05 2.58
CA GLN A 54 9.02 1.51 1.34
C GLN A 54 7.95 1.08 0.32
N VAL A 55 6.83 0.51 0.77
CA VAL A 55 5.75 0.11 -0.13
C VAL A 55 4.95 1.32 -0.61
N VAL A 56 4.81 2.36 0.20
CA VAL A 56 4.26 3.65 -0.24
C VAL A 56 5.12 4.24 -1.36
N ASP A 57 6.44 4.27 -1.19
CA ASP A 57 7.38 4.76 -2.22
C ASP A 57 7.24 3.97 -3.52
N GLU A 58 7.11 2.64 -3.44
CA GLU A 58 6.89 1.80 -4.61
C GLU A 58 5.54 2.04 -5.28
N VAL A 59 4.47 2.22 -4.49
CA VAL A 59 3.15 2.59 -5.02
C VAL A 59 3.25 3.92 -5.75
N GLN A 60 3.88 4.93 -5.16
CA GLN A 60 4.07 6.25 -5.79
C GLN A 60 4.94 6.18 -7.04
N ALA A 61 5.99 5.35 -7.06
CA ALA A 61 6.84 5.16 -8.23
C ALA A 61 6.13 4.41 -9.36
N ALA A 62 5.25 3.46 -9.02
CA ALA A 62 4.48 2.67 -9.99
C ALA A 62 3.23 3.39 -10.50
N SER A 63 2.78 4.44 -9.81
CA SER A 63 1.51 5.11 -10.06
C SER A 63 1.79 6.56 -10.44
N VAL A 64 1.39 6.99 -11.63
CA VAL A 64 1.28 8.43 -11.91
C VAL A 64 -0.01 8.92 -11.23
N PHE A 65 -0.01 8.97 -9.90
CA PHE A 65 -1.12 9.61 -9.19
C PHE A 65 -1.05 11.11 -9.54
N PRO A 66 -2.13 11.72 -10.07
CA PRO A 66 -2.22 13.18 -10.04
C PRO A 66 -2.12 13.64 -8.57
N GLU A 67 -1.57 14.82 -8.36
CA GLU A 67 -1.43 15.44 -7.02
C GLU A 67 -2.71 15.19 -6.21
N PRO A 68 -2.60 14.75 -4.94
CA PRO A 68 -3.78 14.52 -4.11
C PRO A 68 -4.61 15.80 -4.11
N ALA A 69 -5.88 15.69 -4.52
CA ALA A 69 -6.80 16.81 -4.53
C ALA A 69 -6.81 17.43 -3.12
N LYS A 70 -6.40 18.69 -3.02
CA LYS A 70 -6.41 19.45 -1.76
C LYS A 70 -7.84 19.40 -1.20
N MET A 71 -7.99 18.91 0.02
CA MET A 71 -9.22 19.06 0.81
C MET A 71 -9.48 20.52 1.16
#